data_AF-A0A967IQ79-F1
#
_entry.id   AF-A0A967IQ79-F1
#
_cell.length_a   1.000
_cell.length_b   1.000
_cell.length_c   1.000
_cell.angle_alpha   90.00
_cell.angle_beta   90.00
_cell.angle_gamma   90.00
#
_symmetry.space_group_name_H-M   'P 1'
#
loop_
_entity.id
_entity.type
_entity.pdbx_description
1 polymer ?
#
loop_
_entity_poly.entity_id
_entity_poly.type
_entity_poly.pdbx_seq_one_letter_code
_entity_poly.pdbx_strand_id
1 'polypeptide(L)' 'MLHHEMRPFYDRLNRLITTTNALSGMTVISYDALGNRLSLTDANGHTTTFAYDSL' A
#
# COMPACT_ATOMS: atom_id res chain seq x y z
N MET A 1 11.48 -12.79 22.06
CA MET A 1 10.35 -12.04 21.47
C MET A 1 10.96 -10.89 20.67
N LEU A 2 11.06 -11.02 19.35
CA LEU A 2 11.63 -9.97 18.49
C LEU A 2 10.51 -8.97 18.17
N HIS A 3 10.64 -7.74 18.66
CA HIS A 3 9.89 -6.61 18.16
C HIS A 3 10.37 -6.36 16.71
N HIS A 4 9.73 -6.97 15.72
CA HIS A 4 9.86 -6.49 14.35
C HIS A 4 9.09 -5.17 14.30
N GLU A 5 9.81 -4.04 14.40
CA GLU A 5 9.24 -2.71 14.18
C GLU A 5 8.84 -2.60 12.70
N MET A 6 7.66 -3.13 12.38
CA MET A 6 6.99 -2.95 11.09
C MET A 6 6.59 -1.48 11.00
N ARG A 7 7.23 -0.72 10.12
CA ARG A 7 6.91 0.70 9.92
C ARG A 7 6.05 0.88 8.68
N PRO A 8 4.76 1.19 8.83
CA PRO A 8 3.96 1.66 7.71
C PRO A 8 4.49 3.01 7.23
N PHE A 9 4.52 3.21 5.91
CA PHE A 9 4.78 4.51 5.30
C PHE A 9 3.47 5.14 4.87
N TYR A 10 3.37 6.45 5.08
CA TYR A 10 2.21 7.24 4.71
C TYR A 10 2.61 8.34 3.74
N ASP A 11 1.68 8.73 2.86
CA ASP A 11 1.83 9.94 2.08
C ASP A 11 1.50 11.21 2.90
N ARG A 12 1.60 12.37 2.24
CA ARG A 12 1.32 13.69 2.84
C ARG A 12 -0.12 13.85 3.31
N LEU A 13 -1.04 13.00 2.85
CA LEU A 13 -2.45 12.97 3.25
C LEU A 13 -2.70 11.92 4.34
N ASN A 14 -1.64 11.37 4.94
CA ASN A 14 -1.70 10.34 5.96
C ASN A 14 -2.36 9.03 5.48
N ARG A 15 -2.24 8.72 4.18
CA ARG A 15 -2.73 7.48 3.58
C ARG A 15 -1.59 6.46 3.47
N LEU A 16 -1.88 5.20 3.78
CA LEU A 16 -0.88 4.12 3.80
C LEU A 16 -0.38 3.78 2.39
N ILE A 17 0.89 4.06 2.09
CA ILE A 17 1.51 3.75 0.79
C ILE A 17 2.32 2.46 0.81
N THR A 18 2.76 2.00 1.99
CA THR A 18 3.51 0.77 2.12
C THR A 18 3.31 0.17 3.50
N THR A 19 3.15 -1.15 3.55
CA THR A 19 3.22 -1.92 4.79
C THR A 19 4.12 -3.13 4.59
N THR A 20 4.81 -3.54 5.66
CA THR A 20 5.59 -4.78 5.68
C THR A 20 5.00 -5.67 6.77
N ASN A 21 4.66 -6.91 6.43
CA ASN A 21 4.13 -7.87 7.40
C ASN A 21 5.25 -8.47 8.26
N ALA A 22 4.89 -9.24 9.29
CA ALA A 22 5.85 -9.88 10.21
C ALA A 22 6.78 -10.90 9.52
N LEU A 23 6.45 -11.32 8.30
CA LEU A 23 7.23 -12.26 7.49
C LEU A 23 8.12 -11.53 6.46
N SER A 24 8.33 -10.22 6.62
CA SER A 24 9.08 -9.36 5.68
C SER A 24 8.45 -9.22 4.28
N GLY A 25 7.17 -9.60 4.13
CA GLY A 25 6.41 -9.39 2.90
C GLY A 25 5.96 -7.93 2.79
N MET A 26 6.31 -7.27 1.68
CA MET A 26 6.00 -5.86 1.44
C MET A 26 4.76 -5.72 0.56
N THR A 27 3.82 -4.89 0.98
CA THR A 27 2.66 -4.48 0.17
C THR A 27 2.76 -3.00 -0.16
N VAL A 28 2.60 -2.64 -1.43
CA VAL A 28 2.67 -1.26 -1.93
C VAL A 28 1.31 -0.82 -2.46
N ILE A 29 0.87 0.37 -2.06
CA ILE A 29 -0.41 0.96 -2.47
C ILE A 29 -0.14 2.32 -3.10
N SER A 30 -0.79 2.60 -4.23
CA SER A 30 -0.83 3.93 -4.84
C SER A 30 -2.25 4.47 -4.86
N TYR A 31 -2.36 5.79 -4.88
CA TYR A 31 -3.64 6.50 -4.85
C TYR A 31 -3.67 7.61 -5.90
N ASP A 32 -4.86 7.93 -6.38
CA ASP A 32 -5.11 9.14 -7.16
C ASP A 32 -5.19 10.39 -6.26
N ALA A 33 -5.43 11.54 -6.89
CA ALA A 33 -5.59 12.82 -6.21
C ALA A 33 -6.86 12.89 -5.33
N LEU A 34 -7.86 12.04 -5.59
CA LEU A 34 -9.14 12.00 -4.88
C LEU A 34 -9.13 11.02 -3.69
N GLY A 35 -8.13 10.16 -3.56
CA GLY A 35 -8.09 9.12 -2.51
C GLY A 35 -8.43 7.71 -2.97
N ASN A 36 -8.69 7.50 -4.25
CA ASN A 36 -8.99 6.18 -4.78
C ASN A 36 -7.69 5.41 -5.03
N ARG A 37 -7.68 4.11 -4.75
CA ARG A 37 -6.48 3.28 -4.89
C ARG A 37 -6.23 2.98 -6.37
N LEU A 38 -5.12 3.41 -6.94
CA LEU A 38 -4.79 3.09 -8.34
C LEU A 38 -4.15 1.71 -8.47
N SER A 39 -3.34 1.31 -7.51
CA SER A 39 -2.66 0.00 -7.52
C SER A 39 -2.43 -0.58 -6.13
N LEU A 40 -2.35 -1.90 -6.08
CA LEU A 40 -1.92 -2.70 -4.95
C LEU A 40 -0.93 -3.75 -5.46
N THR A 41 0.30 -3.75 -4.95
CA THR A 41 1.26 -4.84 -5.19
C THR A 41 1.42 -5.62 -3.89
N ASP A 42 1.17 -6.92 -3.93
CA ASP A 42 1.31 -7.81 -2.76
C ASP A 42 2.77 -8.24 -2.53
N ALA A 43 3.00 -8.93 -1.41
CA ALA A 43 4.31 -9.44 -1.03
C ALA A 43 4.88 -10.49 -2.00
N ASN A 44 4.05 -11.08 -2.85
CA ASN A 44 4.46 -12.04 -3.88
C ASN A 44 4.77 -11.34 -5.22
N GLY A 45 4.65 -10.01 -5.27
CA GLY A 45 4.86 -9.20 -6.47
C GLY A 45 3.67 -9.16 -7.42
N HIS A 46 2.49 -9.65 -7.02
CA HIS A 46 1.29 -9.54 -7.84
C HIS A 46 0.69 -8.14 -7.71
N THR A 47 0.49 -7.48 -8.85
CA THR A 47 -0.12 -6.16 -8.92
C THR A 47 -1.58 -6.25 -9.37
N THR A 48 -2.47 -5.64 -8.59
CA THR A 48 -3.85 -5.35 -8.98
C THR A 48 -3.99 -3.85 -9.21
N THR A 49 -4.57 -3.46 -10.35
CA THR A 49 -4.83 -2.06 -10.71
C THR A 49 -6.33 -1.80 -10.72
N PHE A 50 -6.73 -0.63 -10.23
CA PHE A 50 -8.13 -0.20 -10.24
C PHE A 50 -8.28 1.02 -11.16
N ALA A 51 -9.35 1.02 -11.94
CA ALA A 51 -9.77 2.15 -12.75
C ALA A 51 -11.13 2.64 -12.22
N TYR A 52 -11.24 3.93 -11.98
CA TYR A 52 -12.47 4.59 -11.56
C TYR A 52 -12.93 5.50 -12.67
N ASP A 53 -14.22 5.47 -13.01
CA ASP A 53 -14.83 6.47 -13.86
C ASP A 53 -15.19 7.71 -13.03
N SER A 54 -15.07 8.87 -13.65
CA SER A 54 -15.55 10.14 -13.09
C SER A 54 -17.03 10.29 -13.45
N LEU A 55 -17.89 9.53 -12.79
CA LEU A 55 -19.35 9.64 -12.93
C LEU A 55 -19.91 10.80 -12.07
#